data_AF-A0A8T5DRC9-F1
#
_entry.id   AF-A0A8T5DRC9-F1
#
_cell.length_a   1.000
_cell.length_b   1.000
_cell.length_c   1.000
_cell.angle_alpha   90.00
_cell.angle_beta   90.00
_cell.angle_gamma   90.00
#
_symmetry.space_group_name_H-M   'P 1'
#
loop_
_entity.id
_entity.type
_entity.pdbx_description
1 polymer ?
#
loop_
_entity_poly.entity_id
_entity_poly.type
_entity_poly.pdbx_seq_one_letter_code
_entity_poly.pdbx_strand_id
1 'polypeptide(L)'
;GFDDERDSWPLDACAWQDTDGDKQPDNINCPVGLTTVLIEDQDDDGDGIPDVLEGQSNDDSGEFDMSTMLILVVLAIVFVLFIMRMKKGDDEETEDKQYLE
;
A
#
# COMPACT_ATOMS: atom_id res chain seq x y z
N GLY A 1 -5.57 15.56 -26.19
CA GLY A 1 -6.21 16.40 -25.18
C GLY A 1 -6.60 15.49 -24.04
N PHE A 2 -6.35 15.92 -22.82
CA PHE A 2 -6.98 15.35 -21.64
C PHE A 2 -8.47 15.73 -21.65
N ASP A 3 -9.26 15.06 -20.83
CA ASP A 3 -10.70 15.33 -20.73
C ASP A 3 -10.90 16.60 -19.90
N ASP A 4 -11.65 17.59 -20.38
CA ASP A 4 -11.78 18.91 -19.75
C ASP A 4 -12.30 18.84 -18.30
N GLU A 5 -13.02 17.77 -17.92
CA GLU A 5 -13.50 17.55 -16.55
C GLU A 5 -12.40 17.12 -15.56
N ARG A 6 -11.26 16.65 -16.07
CA ARG A 6 -10.12 16.18 -15.28
C ARG A 6 -8.86 17.02 -15.49
N ASP A 7 -8.96 18.03 -16.35
CA ASP A 7 -7.88 18.96 -16.63
C ASP A 7 -8.05 20.19 -15.73
N SER A 8 -7.11 20.39 -14.82
CA SER A 8 -7.12 21.56 -13.93
C SER A 8 -6.86 22.87 -14.69
N TRP A 9 -6.27 22.80 -15.89
CA TRP A 9 -6.06 23.94 -16.80
C TRP A 9 -6.52 23.64 -18.24
N PRO A 10 -7.84 23.56 -18.50
CA PRO A 10 -8.37 23.25 -19.83
C PRO A 10 -7.97 24.25 -20.94
N LEU A 11 -7.47 25.44 -20.55
CA LEU A 11 -7.06 26.50 -21.45
C LEU A 11 -5.53 26.56 -21.66
N ASP A 12 -4.75 25.80 -20.89
CA ASP A 12 -3.29 25.76 -20.99
C ASP A 12 -2.84 24.34 -21.34
N ALA A 13 -2.39 24.14 -22.58
CA ALA A 13 -1.96 22.82 -23.05
C ALA A 13 -0.66 22.32 -22.42
N CYS A 14 0.02 23.15 -21.61
CA CYS A 14 1.27 22.79 -20.96
C CYS A 14 1.09 22.06 -19.62
N ALA A 15 -0.08 22.15 -18.99
CA ALA A 15 -0.32 21.61 -17.65
C ALA A 15 -1.72 21.00 -17.60
N TRP A 16 -1.92 19.98 -16.76
CA TRP A 16 -3.24 19.33 -16.63
C TRP A 16 -3.48 18.70 -15.25
N GLN A 17 -2.44 18.38 -14.50
CA GLN A 17 -2.50 17.68 -13.23
C GLN A 17 -2.21 18.65 -12.06
N ASP A 18 -2.99 18.54 -10.99
CA ASP A 18 -2.92 19.28 -9.73
C ASP A 18 -3.32 18.29 -8.62
N THR A 19 -2.34 17.64 -7.99
CA THR A 19 -2.58 16.49 -7.09
C THR A 19 -3.07 16.92 -5.71
N ASP A 20 -2.53 18.01 -5.14
CA ASP A 20 -2.92 18.55 -3.83
C ASP A 20 -4.05 19.59 -3.90
N GLY A 21 -4.36 20.10 -5.10
CA GLY A 21 -5.46 21.03 -5.37
C GLY A 21 -5.14 22.48 -5.02
N ASP A 22 -3.87 22.85 -4.91
CA ASP A 22 -3.43 24.20 -4.54
C ASP A 22 -3.39 25.19 -5.73
N LYS A 23 -3.64 24.69 -6.94
CA LYS A 23 -3.61 25.41 -8.24
C LYS A 23 -2.21 25.71 -8.74
N GLN A 24 -1.25 24.87 -8.38
CA GLN A 24 0.03 24.76 -9.05
C GLN A 24 0.07 23.40 -9.77
N PRO A 25 0.57 23.36 -11.02
CA PRO A 25 0.62 22.11 -11.75
C PRO A 25 1.79 21.22 -11.34
N ASP A 26 1.56 19.94 -11.12
CA ASP A 26 2.60 18.94 -10.81
C ASP A 26 3.70 18.88 -11.87
N ASN A 27 3.33 19.06 -13.15
CA ASN A 27 4.29 19.04 -14.24
C ASN A 27 3.92 19.97 -15.39
N ILE A 28 4.95 20.64 -15.93
CA ILE A 28 4.82 21.51 -17.10
C ILE A 28 5.47 20.87 -18.32
N ASN A 29 4.64 20.41 -19.26
CA ASN A 29 5.05 19.84 -20.53
C ASN A 29 4.43 20.58 -21.71
N CYS A 30 5.09 21.63 -22.17
CA CYS A 30 4.63 22.43 -23.30
C CYS A 30 4.92 21.78 -24.66
N PRO A 31 3.95 21.75 -25.59
CA PRO A 31 4.20 21.42 -26.99
C PRO A 31 5.15 22.44 -27.65
N VAL A 32 5.84 22.02 -28.71
CA VAL A 32 6.82 22.86 -29.42
C VAL A 32 6.19 24.18 -29.87
N GLY A 33 6.77 25.30 -29.44
CA GLY A 33 6.33 26.65 -29.80
C GLY A 33 5.26 27.25 -28.88
N LEU A 34 4.85 26.54 -27.82
CA LEU A 34 4.04 27.09 -26.74
C LEU A 34 4.88 27.31 -25.48
N THR A 35 4.45 28.27 -24.67
CA THR A 35 5.04 28.59 -23.36
C THR A 35 3.91 28.91 -22.40
N THR A 36 3.99 28.42 -21.18
CA THR A 36 3.06 28.77 -20.10
C THR A 36 3.66 29.82 -19.17
N VAL A 37 2.79 30.48 -18.41
CA VAL A 37 3.15 31.35 -17.27
C VAL A 37 3.05 30.62 -15.92
N LEU A 38 2.54 29.38 -15.94
CA LEU A 38 2.46 28.54 -14.76
C LEU A 38 3.86 28.13 -14.30
N ILE A 39 3.97 27.80 -13.02
CA ILE A 39 5.19 27.33 -12.37
C ILE A 39 4.87 25.95 -11.83
N GLU A 40 5.76 24.99 -12.07
CA GLU A 40 5.64 23.63 -11.56
C GLU A 40 5.58 23.65 -10.03
N ASP A 41 4.67 22.87 -9.46
CA ASP A 41 4.60 22.73 -8.01
C ASP A 41 5.85 22.02 -7.48
N GLN A 42 6.11 22.21 -6.19
CA GLN A 42 7.28 21.66 -5.52
C GLN A 42 6.92 20.66 -4.43
N ASP A 43 5.64 20.42 -4.18
CA ASP A 43 5.08 19.61 -3.10
C ASP A 43 3.75 18.99 -3.57
N ASP A 44 3.84 18.06 -4.55
CA ASP A 44 2.70 17.55 -5.33
C ASP A 44 1.58 16.94 -4.45
N ASP A 45 1.88 16.48 -3.24
CA ASP A 45 0.91 15.88 -2.31
C ASP A 45 0.56 16.79 -1.10
N GLY A 46 1.19 17.95 -1.01
CA GLY A 46 0.97 18.97 0.02
C GLY A 46 1.31 18.50 1.43
N ASP A 47 2.20 17.52 1.60
CA ASP A 47 2.61 17.02 2.91
C ASP A 47 3.66 17.92 3.62
N GLY A 48 4.19 18.90 2.88
CA GLY A 48 5.18 19.86 3.34
C GLY A 48 6.63 19.43 3.09
N ILE A 49 6.86 18.32 2.39
CA ILE A 49 8.16 17.82 1.97
C ILE A 49 8.29 18.04 0.45
N PRO A 50 9.25 18.87 0.01
CA PRO A 50 9.40 19.10 -1.43
C PRO A 50 9.69 17.82 -2.23
N ASP A 51 9.17 17.67 -3.44
CA ASP A 51 9.27 16.44 -4.27
C ASP A 51 10.73 15.99 -4.47
N VAL A 52 11.64 16.98 -4.59
CA VAL A 52 13.08 16.74 -4.74
C VAL A 52 13.71 16.01 -3.53
N LEU A 53 13.04 16.05 -2.37
CA LEU A 53 13.40 15.38 -1.13
C LEU A 53 12.52 14.15 -0.85
N GLU A 54 11.39 14.01 -1.54
CA GLU A 54 10.44 12.90 -1.37
C GLU A 54 10.97 11.55 -1.89
N GLY A 55 11.97 11.58 -2.79
CA GLY A 55 12.74 10.41 -3.24
C GLY A 55 13.64 9.75 -2.17
N GLN A 56 13.55 10.18 -0.90
CA GLN A 56 14.09 9.48 0.26
C GLN A 56 12.96 8.90 1.12
N SER A 57 11.94 8.30 0.52
CA SER A 57 11.15 7.31 1.24
C SER A 57 12.11 6.17 1.60
N ASN A 58 12.55 6.17 2.86
CA ASN A 58 12.86 4.90 3.49
C ASN A 58 11.50 4.21 3.50
N ASP A 59 11.26 3.34 2.52
CA ASP A 59 10.13 2.38 2.48
C ASP A 59 10.29 1.39 3.66
N ASP A 60 10.46 1.89 4.88
CA ASP A 60 10.60 1.17 6.12
C ASP A 60 9.39 1.46 7.03
N SER A 61 8.25 1.76 6.42
CA SER A 61 6.95 1.63 7.07
C SER A 61 6.44 0.19 6.93
N GLY A 62 7.18 -0.75 7.53
CA GLY A 62 6.75 -2.11 7.85
C GLY A 62 5.90 -2.81 6.79
N GLU A 63 6.56 -3.41 5.78
CA GLU A 63 5.97 -4.33 4.79
C GLU A 63 5.39 -5.59 5.46
N PHE A 64 4.27 -5.46 6.16
CA PHE A 64 3.33 -6.56 6.29
C PHE A 64 2.34 -6.44 5.13
N ASP A 65 2.83 -6.73 3.93
CA ASP A 65 1.98 -6.84 2.75
C ASP A 65 0.80 -7.78 3.06
N MET A 66 -0.38 -7.48 2.51
CA MET A 66 -1.60 -8.25 2.78
C MET A 66 -1.41 -9.76 2.49
N SER A 67 -0.55 -10.10 1.52
CA SER A 67 -0.13 -11.47 1.23
C SER A 67 0.62 -12.10 2.40
N THR A 68 1.58 -11.39 3.00
CA THR A 68 2.37 -11.89 4.13
C THR A 68 1.49 -12.16 5.35
N MET A 69 0.56 -11.24 5.67
CA MET A 69 -0.40 -11.44 6.76
C MET A 69 -1.31 -12.63 6.51
N LEU A 70 -1.80 -12.82 5.28
CA LEU A 70 -2.63 -13.96 4.91
C LEU A 70 -1.87 -15.29 5.06
N ILE A 71 -0.61 -15.34 4.63
CA ILE A 71 0.26 -16.53 4.77
C ILE A 71 0.48 -16.86 6.25
N LEU A 72 0.78 -15.86 7.10
CA LEU A 72 1.00 -16.09 8.52
C LEU A 72 -0.24 -16.63 9.24
N VAL A 73 -1.43 -16.12 8.91
CA VAL A 73 -2.70 -16.61 9.48
C VAL A 73 -2.96 -18.07 9.07
N VAL A 74 -2.74 -18.43 7.81
CA VAL A 74 -2.92 -19.81 7.34
C VAL A 74 -1.93 -20.76 8.03
N LEU A 75 -0.65 -20.37 8.15
CA LEU A 75 0.36 -21.16 8.86
C LEU A 75 0.01 -21.35 10.34
N ALA A 76 -0.50 -20.32 11.01
CA ALA A 76 -0.94 -20.42 12.40
C ALA A 76 -2.12 -21.38 12.56
N ILE A 77 -3.12 -21.34 11.66
CA ILE A 77 -4.25 -22.28 11.67
C ILE A 77 -3.77 -23.71 11.46
N VAL A 78 -2.90 -23.95 10.47
CA VAL A 78 -2.32 -25.28 10.20
C VAL A 78 -1.53 -25.77 11.40
N PHE A 79 -0.73 -24.91 12.04
CA PHE A 79 0.03 -25.25 13.24
C PHE A 79 -0.89 -25.61 14.41
N VAL A 80 -1.95 -24.84 14.65
CA VAL A 80 -2.95 -25.14 15.69
C VAL A 80 -3.64 -26.47 15.40
N LEU A 81 -4.07 -26.71 14.16
CA LEU A 81 -4.68 -27.98 13.76
C LEU A 81 -3.71 -29.15 13.90
N PHE A 82 -2.43 -28.95 13.61
CA PHE A 82 -1.37 -29.95 13.76
C PHE A 82 -1.13 -30.30 15.24
N ILE A 83 -1.06 -29.29 16.12
CA ILE A 83 -0.95 -29.48 17.56
C ILE A 83 -2.22 -30.15 18.12
N MET A 84 -3.40 -29.72 17.69
CA MET A 84 -4.67 -30.34 18.08
C MET A 84 -4.77 -31.80 17.62
N ARG A 85 -4.21 -32.13 16.44
CA ARG A 85 -4.14 -33.51 15.95
C ARG A 85 -3.17 -34.36 16.75
N MET A 86 -2.01 -33.80 17.14
CA MET A 86 -1.05 -34.53 17.98
C MET A 86 -1.57 -34.77 19.41
N LYS A 87 -2.37 -33.85 19.97
CA LYS A 87 -2.93 -34.02 21.33
C LYS A 87 -4.07 -35.03 21.44
N LYS A 88 -4.58 -35.58 20.34
CA LYS A 88 -5.70 -36.54 20.34
C LYS A 88 -5.24 -38.01 20.24
N GLY A 89 -3.97 -38.28 20.52
CA GLY A 89 -3.36 -39.61 20.43
C GLY A 89 -3.16 -40.36 21.76
N ASP A 90 -3.42 -39.76 22.92
CA ASP A 90 -2.93 -40.26 24.22
C ASP A 90 -4.03 -40.49 25.28
N ASP A 91 -5.28 -40.78 24.91
CA ASP A 91 -6.37 -41.02 25.88
C ASP A 91 -7.12 -42.34 25.65
N GLU A 92 -6.42 -43.46 25.45
CA GLU A 92 -7.09 -44.77 25.38
C GLU A 92 -6.21 -45.95 25.85
N GLU A 93 -5.52 -45.80 27.00
CA GLU A 93 -4.98 -46.98 27.70
C GLU A 93 -4.82 -46.71 29.21
N THR A 94 -5.94 -46.58 29.95
CA THR A 94 -5.85 -46.65 31.42
C THR A 94 -7.09 -47.17 32.16
N GLU A 95 -8.18 -47.55 31.48
CA GLU A 95 -9.36 -48.12 32.17
C GLU A 95 -9.32 -49.65 32.37
N ASP A 96 -8.54 -50.39 31.58
CA ASP A 96 -8.53 -51.87 31.67
C ASP A 96 -7.70 -52.44 32.85
N LYS A 97 -6.91 -51.61 33.54
CA LYS A 97 -6.04 -52.09 34.65
C LYS A 97 -6.72 -52.05 36.01
N GLN A 98 -7.93 -51.51 36.14
CA GLN A 98 -8.63 -51.41 37.42
C GLN A 98 -9.57 -52.60 37.71
N TYR A 99 -9.78 -53.51 36.77
CA TYR A 99 -10.65 -54.68 36.95
C TYR A 99 -9.91 -55.97 37.33
N LEU A 100 -8.59 -55.92 37.57
CA LEU A 100 -7.75 -57.10 37.84
C LEU A 100 -7.02 -57.06 39.20
N GLU A 101 -7.45 -56.24 40.16
CA GLU A 101 -7.00 -56.34 41.57
C GLU A 101 -8.19 -56.55 42.53
#